data_AF-U2SYG8-F1
#
_entry.id   AF-U2SYG8-F1
#
_cell.length_a   1.000
_cell.length_b   1.000
_cell.length_c   1.000
_cell.angle_alpha   90.00
_cell.angle_beta   90.00
_cell.angle_gamma   90.00
#
_symmetry.space_group_name_H-M   'P 1'
#
loop_
_entity.id
_entity.type
_entity.pdbx_description
1 polymer ?
#
loop_
_entity_poly.entity_id
_entity_poly.type
_entity_poly.pdbx_seq_one_letter_code
_entity_poly.pdbx_strand_id
1 'polypeptide(L)'
;MEEFKKINRRISVNTKKIILFLLLSVISFTNQMTDNGFKVLEGYPKNYERDHMDGYGGKDYIINNKNPYKLLMYFKVYGGGNQYLNQSLQNSDDRNDVLKFFNIDSLDIHYSSDFIELKNGEKFLYGRIILDFNDLDVKLELYYIDSNNESKKKVFIKERNFNIFNLLDKINSDTTEGYYGIPPYGEKVTIITKDKIIYKRTLFLLGAEKEMYENFLELFKDEIPEEFFEKRNRYKD
;
A
#
# COMPACT_ATOMS: atom_id res chain seq x y z
N MET A 1 31.96 0.58 61.54
CA MET A 1 32.64 0.49 60.23
C MET A 1 31.78 -0.22 59.16
N GLU A 2 31.00 -1.26 59.50
CA GLU A 2 30.10 -1.94 58.55
C GLU A 2 28.90 -1.10 58.10
N GLU A 3 28.29 -0.30 58.98
CA GLU A 3 27.15 0.56 58.60
C GLU A 3 27.51 1.60 57.54
N PHE A 4 28.70 2.20 57.64
CA PHE A 4 29.21 3.15 56.64
C PHE A 4 29.36 2.51 55.25
N LYS A 5 29.83 1.26 55.19
CA LYS A 5 29.90 0.50 53.93
C LYS A 5 28.50 0.20 53.37
N LYS A 6 27.52 -0.06 54.23
CA LYS A 6 26.12 -0.35 53.84
C LYS A 6 25.41 0.90 53.29
N ILE A 7 25.66 2.07 53.90
CA ILE A 7 25.16 3.37 53.44
C ILE A 7 25.78 3.73 52.08
N ASN A 8 27.11 3.65 51.95
CA ASN A 8 27.79 3.94 50.68
C ASN A 8 27.36 3.00 49.54
N ARG A 9 27.09 1.72 49.85
CA ARG A 9 26.57 0.75 48.87
C ARG A 9 25.13 1.07 48.45
N ARG A 10 24.27 1.53 49.37
CA ARG A 10 22.90 1.97 49.04
C ARG A 10 22.89 3.24 48.19
N ILE A 11 23.73 4.23 48.52
CA ILE A 11 23.89 5.45 47.72
C ILE A 11 24.37 5.11 46.31
N SER A 12 25.43 4.28 46.20
CA SER A 12 25.96 3.83 44.90
C SER A 12 24.92 3.10 44.03
N VAL A 13 24.07 2.26 44.62
CA VAL A 13 23.00 1.55 43.90
C VAL A 13 21.90 2.52 43.43
N ASN A 14 21.52 3.49 44.26
CA ASN A 14 20.53 4.50 43.87
C ASN A 14 21.06 5.44 42.79
N THR A 15 22.33 5.86 42.85
CA THR A 15 22.96 6.66 41.78
C THR A 15 23.01 5.89 40.46
N LYS A 16 23.34 4.59 40.47
CA LYS A 16 23.30 3.75 39.26
C LYS A 16 21.90 3.60 38.68
N LYS A 17 20.86 3.48 39.52
CA LYS A 17 19.47 3.43 39.07
C LYS A 17 19.01 4.75 38.46
N ILE A 18 19.39 5.88 39.03
CA ILE A 18 19.09 7.21 38.49
C ILE A 18 19.79 7.42 37.15
N ILE A 19 21.07 7.03 37.02
CA ILE A 19 21.80 7.10 35.76
C ILE A 19 21.15 6.21 34.69
N LEU A 20 20.74 4.98 35.06
CA LEU A 20 20.04 4.08 34.14
C LEU A 20 18.68 4.64 33.70
N PHE A 21 17.92 5.24 34.62
CA PHE A 21 16.66 5.90 34.31
C PHE A 21 16.86 7.11 33.40
N LEU A 22 17.90 7.92 33.64
CA LEU A 22 18.26 9.04 32.77
C LEU A 22 18.67 8.55 31.37
N LEU A 23 19.51 7.51 31.27
CA LEU A 23 19.88 6.90 29.98
C LEU A 23 18.67 6.35 29.23
N LEU A 24 17.75 5.65 29.91
CA LEU A 24 16.50 5.15 29.32
C LEU A 24 15.57 6.29 28.89
N SER A 25 15.51 7.38 29.67
CA SER A 25 14.72 8.56 29.32
C SER A 25 15.31 9.28 28.11
N VAL A 26 16.64 9.36 27.99
CA VAL A 26 17.34 9.93 26.83
C VAL A 26 17.12 9.04 25.60
N ILE A 27 17.21 7.71 25.72
CA ILE A 27 16.88 6.78 24.62
C ILE A 27 15.42 6.95 24.17
N SER A 28 14.49 7.15 25.12
CA SER A 28 13.07 7.37 24.82
C SER A 28 12.84 8.73 24.14
N PHE A 29 13.56 9.77 24.54
CA PHE A 29 13.52 11.10 23.91
C PHE A 29 14.20 11.11 22.54
N THR A 30 15.31 10.40 22.35
CA THR A 30 15.96 10.29 21.02
C THR A 30 15.12 9.48 20.05
N ASN A 31 14.40 8.45 20.52
CA ASN A 31 13.44 7.71 19.69
C ASN A 31 12.19 8.56 19.32
N GLN A 32 11.87 9.59 20.10
CA GLN A 32 10.83 10.56 19.73
C GLN A 32 11.35 11.70 18.82
N MET A 33 12.68 11.91 18.75
CA MET A 33 13.32 12.96 17.96
C MET A 33 13.94 12.48 16.63
N THR A 34 13.84 11.18 16.30
CA THR A 34 14.09 10.71 14.94
C THR A 34 12.84 10.88 14.09
N ASP A 35 12.67 12.09 13.54
CA ASP A 35 11.83 12.44 12.38
C ASP A 35 10.45 11.74 12.30
N ASN A 36 9.48 12.26 13.07
CA ASN A 36 8.08 11.78 13.07
C ASN A 36 7.28 12.19 11.80
N GLY A 37 7.91 12.73 10.77
CA GLY A 37 7.27 13.02 9.49
C GLY A 37 7.30 11.79 8.59
N PHE A 38 6.17 11.44 7.96
CA PHE A 38 6.20 10.46 6.88
C PHE A 38 7.09 11.02 5.76
N LYS A 39 8.17 10.32 5.42
CA LYS A 39 9.25 10.91 4.62
C LYS A 39 8.81 11.19 3.18
N VAL A 40 9.16 12.37 2.65
CA VAL A 40 9.09 12.63 1.20
C VAL A 40 10.21 11.83 0.50
N LEU A 41 9.84 11.00 -0.46
CA LEU A 41 10.75 10.27 -1.33
C LEU A 41 11.19 11.18 -2.48
N GLU A 42 12.16 12.07 -2.21
CA GLU A 42 12.71 12.95 -3.23
C GLU A 42 13.32 12.16 -4.40
N GLY A 43 13.04 12.61 -5.63
CA GLY A 43 13.50 11.94 -6.85
C GLY A 43 12.85 10.57 -7.08
N TYR A 44 11.71 10.27 -6.45
CA TYR A 44 10.87 9.13 -6.83
C TYR A 44 9.66 9.56 -7.67
N PRO A 45 9.37 8.83 -8.76
CA PRO A 45 10.24 7.83 -9.40
C PRO A 45 11.51 8.49 -10.00
N LYS A 46 12.63 7.74 -10.04
CA LYS A 46 13.99 8.22 -10.42
C LYS A 46 14.14 8.90 -11.79
N ASN A 47 13.08 8.98 -12.58
CA ASN A 47 13.08 9.44 -13.97
C ASN A 47 12.01 10.52 -14.26
N TYR A 48 11.41 11.15 -13.25
CA TYR A 48 10.49 12.26 -13.48
C TYR A 48 11.04 13.55 -12.86
N GLU A 49 11.03 14.63 -13.65
CA GLU A 49 11.45 15.95 -13.19
C GLU A 49 10.49 16.47 -12.10
N ARG A 50 11.07 17.03 -11.04
CA ARG A 50 10.38 17.55 -9.85
C ARG A 50 9.31 18.59 -10.21
N ASP A 51 9.53 19.35 -11.28
CA ASP A 51 8.66 20.45 -11.72
C ASP A 51 7.32 19.99 -12.32
N HIS A 52 7.10 18.69 -12.47
CA HIS A 52 5.82 18.10 -12.92
C HIS A 52 5.05 17.37 -11.80
N MET A 53 5.58 17.38 -10.57
CA MET A 53 5.06 16.62 -9.43
C MET A 53 4.13 17.43 -8.51
N ASP A 54 4.00 18.74 -8.72
CA ASP A 54 3.10 19.64 -7.96
C ASP A 54 1.65 19.63 -8.49
N GLY A 55 1.34 18.81 -9.49
CA GLY A 55 0.07 18.88 -10.23
C GLY A 55 -0.95 17.82 -9.83
N TYR A 56 -1.98 18.22 -9.07
CA TYR A 56 -3.38 17.71 -9.07
C TYR A 56 -3.64 16.19 -9.19
N GLY A 57 -2.67 15.32 -8.92
CA GLY A 57 -2.77 13.88 -9.13
C GLY A 57 -2.79 13.05 -7.85
N GLY A 58 -2.41 13.64 -6.72
CA GLY A 58 -2.38 13.04 -5.38
C GLY A 58 -1.01 12.47 -5.00
N LYS A 59 -0.95 11.68 -3.92
CA LYS A 59 0.29 11.05 -3.43
C LYS A 59 0.30 9.53 -3.63
N ASP A 60 1.46 8.97 -3.97
CA ASP A 60 1.78 7.54 -3.87
C ASP A 60 2.41 7.26 -2.50
N TYR A 61 2.21 6.05 -1.96
CA TYR A 61 2.66 5.67 -0.62
C TYR A 61 3.44 4.35 -0.65
N ILE A 62 4.54 4.29 0.09
CA ILE A 62 5.24 3.06 0.44
C ILE A 62 5.40 3.07 1.96
N ILE A 63 4.84 2.09 2.65
CA ILE A 63 4.78 2.07 4.11
C ILE A 63 5.26 0.71 4.61
N ASN A 64 6.23 0.72 5.51
CA ASN A 64 6.60 -0.48 6.25
C ASN A 64 5.57 -0.66 7.37
N ASN A 65 4.72 -1.68 7.27
CA ASN A 65 3.66 -1.94 8.24
C ASN A 65 3.39 -3.43 8.36
N LYS A 66 3.25 -3.94 9.59
CA LYS A 66 2.86 -5.33 9.81
C LYS A 66 1.36 -5.50 9.53
N ASN A 67 1.00 -6.44 8.66
CA ASN A 67 -0.37 -6.72 8.27
C ASN A 67 -0.71 -8.21 8.46
N PRO A 68 -2.00 -8.54 8.64
CA PRO A 68 -2.45 -9.94 8.79
C PRO A 68 -2.52 -10.69 7.45
N TYR A 69 -2.20 -10.04 6.33
CA TYR A 69 -2.32 -10.60 4.99
C TYR A 69 -0.98 -11.13 4.49
N LYS A 70 -0.99 -12.26 3.79
CA LYS A 70 0.17 -12.68 3.00
C LYS A 70 0.23 -11.85 1.72
N LEU A 71 -0.90 -11.75 1.01
CA LEU A 71 -1.13 -10.74 0.00
C LEU A 71 -2.62 -10.36 -0.05
N LEU A 72 -2.88 -9.06 -0.08
CA LEU A 72 -4.14 -8.44 -0.42
C LEU A 72 -3.84 -7.32 -1.42
N MET A 73 -4.33 -7.44 -2.65
CA MET A 73 -4.04 -6.49 -3.71
C MET A 73 -5.33 -5.98 -4.34
N TYR A 74 -5.51 -4.66 -4.38
CA TYR A 74 -6.61 -4.00 -5.08
C TYR A 74 -6.10 -3.41 -6.37
N PHE A 75 -6.91 -3.47 -7.43
CA PHE A 75 -6.57 -2.83 -8.70
C PHE A 75 -7.81 -2.25 -9.38
N LYS A 76 -7.61 -1.15 -10.09
CA LYS A 76 -8.66 -0.44 -10.83
C LYS A 76 -8.08 0.40 -11.96
N VAL A 77 -8.84 0.48 -13.05
CA VAL A 77 -8.68 1.49 -14.10
C VAL A 77 -9.85 2.47 -14.02
N TYR A 78 -9.57 3.76 -14.16
CA TYR A 78 -10.55 4.84 -14.06
C TYR A 78 -11.22 5.12 -15.42
N GLY A 79 -12.49 5.52 -15.39
CA GLY A 79 -13.15 6.16 -16.53
C GLY A 79 -12.55 7.55 -16.75
N GLY A 80 -12.06 7.85 -17.96
CA GLY A 80 -11.41 9.12 -18.27
C GLY A 80 -12.18 10.34 -17.72
N GLY A 81 -11.47 11.28 -17.09
CA GLY A 81 -12.05 12.46 -16.43
C GLY A 81 -12.28 12.31 -14.91
N ASN A 82 -12.56 11.11 -14.39
CA ASN A 82 -12.80 10.89 -12.95
C ASN A 82 -11.53 10.72 -12.11
N GLN A 83 -10.37 10.61 -12.76
CA GLN A 83 -9.06 10.55 -12.10
C GLN A 83 -8.79 11.74 -11.16
N TYR A 84 -9.46 12.88 -11.38
CA TYR A 84 -9.31 14.11 -10.59
C TYR A 84 -10.19 14.18 -9.34
N LEU A 85 -11.33 13.49 -9.33
CA LEU A 85 -12.39 13.71 -8.33
C LEU A 85 -12.21 12.87 -7.04
N ASN A 86 -11.42 11.79 -7.11
CA ASN A 86 -11.29 10.83 -6.00
C ASN A 86 -9.99 10.94 -5.19
N GLN A 87 -9.32 12.09 -5.28
CA GLN A 87 -7.98 12.28 -4.74
C GLN A 87 -7.95 12.91 -3.33
N SER A 88 -9.08 13.41 -2.83
CA SER A 88 -9.11 14.21 -1.59
C SER A 88 -8.79 13.42 -0.32
N LEU A 89 -9.03 12.10 -0.32
CA LEU A 89 -8.82 11.26 0.87
C LEU A 89 -7.36 10.82 1.09
N GLN A 90 -6.43 11.10 0.16
CA GLN A 90 -5.10 10.47 0.14
C GLN A 90 -3.93 11.44 0.05
N ASN A 91 -4.06 12.65 0.60
CA ASN A 91 -2.99 13.64 0.51
C ASN A 91 -2.33 13.96 1.86
N SER A 92 -2.52 13.13 2.87
CA SER A 92 -1.87 13.30 4.17
C SER A 92 -0.36 13.08 4.08
N ASP A 93 0.39 13.88 4.82
CA ASP A 93 1.82 13.70 5.14
C ASP A 93 2.03 13.12 6.55
N ASP A 94 0.94 12.82 7.27
CA ASP A 94 0.98 12.11 8.54
C ASP A 94 0.79 10.60 8.34
N ARG A 95 1.77 9.82 8.79
CA ARG A 95 1.78 8.36 8.63
C ARG A 95 0.56 7.69 9.28
N ASN A 96 0.08 8.18 10.42
CA ASN A 96 -1.04 7.55 11.12
C ASN A 96 -2.35 7.80 10.39
N ASP A 97 -2.56 9.01 9.88
CA ASP A 97 -3.72 9.33 9.05
C ASP A 97 -3.73 8.55 7.74
N VAL A 98 -2.55 8.39 7.12
CA VAL A 98 -2.37 7.51 5.95
C VAL A 98 -2.72 6.06 6.29
N LEU A 99 -2.25 5.53 7.44
CA LEU A 99 -2.56 4.15 7.84
C LEU A 99 -4.05 3.91 8.09
N LYS A 100 -4.79 4.91 8.62
CA LYS A 100 -6.25 4.81 8.76
C LYS A 100 -6.93 4.58 7.41
N PHE A 101 -6.39 5.12 6.31
CA PHE A 101 -6.95 4.88 4.98
C PHE A 101 -6.82 3.42 4.52
N PHE A 102 -5.77 2.70 4.95
CA PHE A 102 -5.47 1.34 4.48
C PHE A 102 -6.15 0.21 5.27
N ASN A 103 -7.24 0.51 5.99
CA ASN A 103 -8.14 -0.54 6.47
C ASN A 103 -9.08 -1.02 5.34
N ILE A 104 -9.64 -2.23 5.49
CA ILE A 104 -10.38 -2.89 4.41
C ILE A 104 -11.65 -2.12 4.01
N ASP A 105 -12.38 -1.56 4.98
CA ASP A 105 -13.63 -0.84 4.73
C ASP A 105 -13.36 0.46 3.96
N SER A 106 -12.30 1.16 4.34
CA SER A 106 -11.87 2.40 3.68
C SER A 106 -11.36 2.14 2.25
N LEU A 107 -10.65 1.03 2.03
CA LEU A 107 -10.25 0.59 0.70
C LEU A 107 -11.46 0.19 -0.16
N ASP A 108 -12.40 -0.58 0.38
CA ASP A 108 -13.58 -1.01 -0.35
C ASP A 108 -14.43 0.21 -0.77
N ILE A 109 -14.62 1.19 0.11
CA ILE A 109 -15.27 2.48 -0.24
C ILE A 109 -14.49 3.22 -1.32
N HIS A 110 -13.17 3.36 -1.14
CA HIS A 110 -12.32 4.07 -2.08
C HIS A 110 -12.35 3.46 -3.48
N TYR A 111 -12.21 2.14 -3.58
CA TYR A 111 -12.19 1.45 -4.86
C TYR A 111 -13.58 1.34 -5.51
N SER A 112 -14.67 1.41 -4.73
CA SER A 112 -16.05 1.40 -5.26
C SER A 112 -16.55 2.76 -5.78
N SER A 113 -15.83 3.84 -5.48
CA SER A 113 -16.26 5.22 -5.71
C SER A 113 -16.35 5.69 -7.18
N ASP A 114 -15.95 4.85 -8.13
CA ASP A 114 -15.99 5.13 -9.57
C ASP A 114 -16.10 3.80 -10.32
N PHE A 115 -16.33 3.82 -11.63
CA PHE A 115 -16.44 2.61 -12.41
C PHE A 115 -16.03 2.81 -13.87
N ILE A 116 -15.84 1.69 -14.56
CA ILE A 116 -15.84 1.66 -16.01
C ILE A 116 -17.11 0.95 -16.50
N GLU A 117 -17.76 1.54 -17.49
CA GLU A 117 -18.87 0.87 -18.18
C GLU A 117 -18.33 -0.22 -19.10
N LEU A 118 -18.95 -1.39 -19.02
CA LEU A 118 -18.66 -2.54 -19.87
C LEU A 118 -19.63 -2.59 -21.06
N LYS A 119 -19.26 -3.28 -22.13
CA LYS A 119 -20.07 -3.43 -23.35
C LYS A 119 -21.42 -4.11 -23.08
N ASN A 120 -21.52 -4.91 -22.02
CA ASN A 120 -22.76 -5.57 -21.59
C ASN A 120 -23.67 -4.69 -20.70
N GLY A 121 -23.27 -3.45 -20.42
CA GLY A 121 -24.00 -2.51 -19.56
C GLY A 121 -23.73 -2.65 -18.05
N GLU A 122 -22.96 -3.67 -17.61
CA GLU A 122 -22.46 -3.72 -16.24
C GLU A 122 -21.42 -2.60 -16.00
N LYS A 123 -21.29 -2.17 -14.75
CA LYS A 123 -20.28 -1.20 -14.32
C LYS A 123 -19.24 -1.93 -13.48
N PHE A 124 -18.02 -2.07 -14.00
CA PHE A 124 -16.93 -2.66 -13.23
C PHE A 124 -16.32 -1.63 -12.28
N LEU A 125 -16.27 -1.97 -10.98
CA LEU A 125 -15.79 -1.10 -9.92
C LEU A 125 -14.28 -1.26 -9.72
N TYR A 126 -13.85 -2.48 -9.37
CA TYR A 126 -12.46 -2.84 -9.08
C TYR A 126 -12.29 -4.36 -8.97
N GLY A 127 -11.04 -4.80 -9.00
CA GLY A 127 -10.65 -6.17 -8.69
C GLY A 127 -9.81 -6.26 -7.41
N ARG A 128 -9.86 -7.42 -6.76
CA ARG A 128 -9.16 -7.73 -5.52
C ARG A 128 -8.55 -9.13 -5.58
N ILE A 129 -7.23 -9.21 -5.44
CA ILE A 129 -6.48 -10.46 -5.41
C ILE A 129 -6.07 -10.77 -3.97
N ILE A 130 -6.31 -12.01 -3.54
CA ILE A 130 -6.06 -12.47 -2.19
C ILE A 130 -5.24 -13.76 -2.26
N LEU A 131 -4.14 -13.79 -1.50
CA LEU A 131 -3.40 -15.02 -1.21
C LEU A 131 -3.36 -15.20 0.30
N ASP A 132 -3.89 -16.32 0.77
CA ASP A 132 -3.91 -16.68 2.18
C ASP A 132 -2.63 -17.46 2.57
N PHE A 133 -2.26 -17.47 3.85
CA PHE A 133 -0.99 -18.07 4.29
C PHE A 133 -0.86 -19.56 3.98
N ASN A 134 -1.99 -20.25 4.00
CA ASN A 134 -2.11 -21.71 3.90
C ASN A 134 -2.49 -22.20 2.50
N ASP A 135 -2.83 -21.30 1.58
CA ASP A 135 -3.31 -21.66 0.25
C ASP A 135 -2.20 -21.64 -0.80
N LEU A 136 -2.23 -22.64 -1.66
CA LEU A 136 -1.46 -22.67 -2.91
C LEU A 136 -2.19 -21.87 -4.00
N ASP A 137 -3.50 -21.72 -3.86
CA ASP A 137 -4.35 -21.04 -4.83
C ASP A 137 -4.43 -19.54 -4.56
N VAL A 138 -4.68 -18.82 -5.64
CA VAL A 138 -4.91 -17.38 -5.62
C VAL A 138 -6.39 -17.15 -5.90
N LYS A 139 -6.99 -16.27 -5.12
CA LYS A 139 -8.39 -15.85 -5.23
C LYS A 139 -8.46 -14.47 -5.88
N LEU A 140 -9.23 -14.35 -6.95
CA LEU A 140 -9.62 -13.09 -7.56
C LEU A 140 -11.09 -12.82 -7.24
N GLU A 141 -11.38 -11.63 -6.70
CA GLU A 141 -12.72 -11.09 -6.56
C GLU A 141 -12.88 -9.90 -7.50
N LEU A 142 -13.95 -9.86 -8.28
CA LEU A 142 -14.29 -8.76 -9.18
C LEU A 142 -15.63 -8.16 -8.77
N TYR A 143 -15.67 -6.84 -8.61
CA TYR A 143 -16.81 -6.11 -8.08
C TYR A 143 -17.49 -5.29 -9.18
N TYR A 144 -18.81 -5.38 -9.24
CA TYR A 144 -19.63 -4.75 -10.28
C TYR A 144 -20.90 -4.13 -9.71
N ILE A 145 -21.49 -3.22 -10.47
CA ILE A 145 -22.90 -2.88 -10.41
C ILE A 145 -23.56 -3.42 -11.68
N ASP A 146 -24.61 -4.23 -11.54
CA ASP A 146 -25.34 -4.77 -12.69
C ASP A 146 -26.30 -3.76 -13.33
N SER A 147 -26.99 -4.18 -14.38
CA SER A 147 -27.97 -3.33 -15.09
C SER A 147 -29.17 -2.92 -14.24
N ASN A 148 -29.45 -3.62 -13.13
CA ASN A 148 -30.51 -3.30 -12.18
C ASN A 148 -30.00 -2.39 -11.04
N ASN A 149 -28.77 -1.90 -11.16
CA ASN A 149 -28.10 -1.09 -10.14
C ASN A 149 -27.83 -1.84 -8.83
N GLU A 150 -27.73 -3.18 -8.88
CA GLU A 150 -27.38 -4.02 -7.74
C GLU A 150 -25.87 -4.32 -7.70
N SER A 151 -25.29 -4.33 -6.50
CA SER A 151 -23.89 -4.73 -6.31
C SER A 151 -23.73 -6.24 -6.51
N LYS A 152 -22.77 -6.64 -7.37
CA LYS A 152 -22.42 -8.03 -7.64
C LYS A 152 -20.93 -8.26 -7.38
N LYS A 153 -20.60 -9.49 -6.97
CA LYS A 153 -19.22 -9.96 -6.81
C LYS A 153 -19.05 -11.28 -7.56
N LYS A 154 -18.08 -11.35 -8.45
CA LYS A 154 -17.65 -12.58 -9.14
C LYS A 154 -16.35 -13.06 -8.48
N VAL A 155 -16.23 -14.35 -8.17
CA VAL A 155 -15.07 -14.91 -7.46
C VAL A 155 -14.48 -16.05 -8.27
N PHE A 156 -13.16 -16.02 -8.46
CA PHE A 156 -12.40 -17.01 -9.21
C PHE A 156 -11.22 -17.48 -8.37
N ILE A 157 -10.89 -18.76 -8.47
CA ILE A 157 -9.77 -19.38 -7.75
C ILE A 157 -8.93 -20.13 -8.77
N LYS A 158 -7.63 -19.85 -8.81
CA LYS A 158 -6.68 -20.49 -9.73
C LYS A 158 -5.42 -20.91 -8.98
N GLU A 159 -4.89 -22.06 -9.37
CA GLU A 159 -3.54 -22.43 -9.00
C GLU A 159 -2.55 -21.45 -9.65
N ARG A 160 -1.62 -20.95 -8.86
CA ARG A 160 -0.57 -20.04 -9.33
C ARG A 160 0.46 -20.78 -10.19
N ASN A 161 0.87 -20.16 -11.29
CA ASN A 161 1.88 -20.69 -12.22
C ASN A 161 3.22 -19.93 -12.18
N PHE A 162 3.42 -19.06 -11.18
CA PHE A 162 4.65 -18.27 -11.02
C PHE A 162 5.13 -18.23 -9.55
N ASN A 163 6.42 -17.94 -9.35
CA ASN A 163 7.04 -17.91 -8.02
C ASN A 163 6.75 -16.62 -7.26
N ILE A 164 5.52 -16.50 -6.76
CA ILE A 164 5.08 -15.35 -5.97
C ILE A 164 5.84 -15.18 -4.65
N PHE A 165 6.33 -16.26 -4.02
CA PHE A 165 6.98 -16.15 -2.72
C PHE A 165 8.30 -15.39 -2.81
N ASN A 166 9.10 -15.63 -3.84
CA ASN A 166 10.32 -14.85 -4.09
C ASN A 166 10.00 -13.36 -4.32
N LEU A 167 8.89 -13.04 -5.00
CA LEU A 167 8.46 -11.65 -5.21
C LEU A 167 8.01 -10.99 -3.91
N LEU A 168 7.22 -11.71 -3.08
CA LEU A 168 6.81 -11.23 -1.76
C LEU A 168 8.01 -11.04 -0.84
N ASP A 169 8.99 -11.93 -0.84
CA ASP A 169 10.19 -11.80 -0.02
C ASP A 169 10.98 -10.55 -0.40
N LYS A 170 11.17 -10.30 -1.71
CA LYS A 170 11.80 -9.06 -2.19
C LYS A 170 11.04 -7.82 -1.72
N ILE A 171 9.72 -7.79 -1.86
CA ILE A 171 8.88 -6.68 -1.43
C ILE A 171 8.98 -6.45 0.09
N ASN A 172 8.84 -7.51 0.89
CA ASN A 172 8.90 -7.42 2.35
C ASN A 172 10.31 -7.06 2.87
N SER A 173 11.37 -7.40 2.14
CA SER A 173 12.75 -7.08 2.51
C SER A 173 13.18 -5.66 2.17
N ASP A 174 12.46 -4.99 1.26
CA ASP A 174 12.73 -3.60 0.90
C ASP A 174 12.41 -2.68 2.09
N THR A 175 13.37 -1.83 2.48
CA THR A 175 13.21 -0.90 3.60
C THR A 175 12.65 0.46 3.20
N THR A 176 12.42 0.71 1.90
CA THR A 176 11.92 2.00 1.39
C THR A 176 10.58 2.37 2.05
N GLU A 177 10.45 3.60 2.54
CA GLU A 177 9.24 4.11 3.17
C GLU A 177 9.12 5.62 2.97
N GLY A 178 7.92 6.08 2.62
CA GLY A 178 7.58 7.47 2.38
C GLY A 178 6.51 7.66 1.30
N TYR A 179 6.30 8.92 0.90
CA TYR A 179 5.42 9.29 -0.21
C TYR A 179 6.11 10.16 -1.24
N TYR A 180 5.50 10.27 -2.41
CA TYR A 180 5.81 11.29 -3.41
C TYR A 180 4.51 11.75 -4.09
N GLY A 181 4.45 13.03 -4.46
CA GLY A 181 3.37 13.55 -5.30
C GLY A 181 3.48 12.92 -6.69
N ILE A 182 2.38 12.83 -7.42
CA ILE A 182 2.38 12.29 -8.77
C ILE A 182 1.32 12.95 -9.67
N PRO A 183 1.45 12.87 -11.00
CA PRO A 183 0.37 13.28 -11.91
C PRO A 183 -0.83 12.32 -11.86
N PRO A 184 -2.02 12.76 -12.29
CA PRO A 184 -3.17 11.87 -12.44
C PRO A 184 -2.87 10.77 -13.46
N TYR A 185 -3.13 9.51 -13.09
CA TYR A 185 -2.93 8.36 -13.98
C TYR A 185 -4.15 7.43 -13.93
N GLY A 186 -4.41 6.78 -15.07
CA GLY A 186 -5.64 6.03 -15.31
C GLY A 186 -5.74 4.70 -14.58
N GLU A 187 -4.67 4.18 -14.00
CA GLU A 187 -4.65 2.87 -13.33
C GLU A 187 -3.92 2.96 -11.98
N LYS A 188 -4.47 2.26 -10.98
CA LYS A 188 -3.99 2.30 -9.61
C LYS A 188 -4.04 0.92 -8.96
N VAL A 189 -3.06 0.67 -8.11
CA VAL A 189 -2.94 -0.55 -7.33
C VAL A 189 -2.66 -0.22 -5.86
N THR A 190 -3.26 -1.00 -4.96
CA THR A 190 -2.83 -1.12 -3.57
C THR A 190 -2.31 -2.54 -3.37
N ILE A 191 -1.11 -2.71 -2.86
CA ILE A 191 -0.51 -4.00 -2.52
C ILE A 191 -0.25 -4.01 -1.01
N ILE A 192 -0.93 -4.90 -0.29
CA ILE A 192 -0.72 -5.12 1.13
C ILE A 192 -0.16 -6.52 1.32
N THR A 193 1.03 -6.58 1.88
CA THR A 193 1.75 -7.82 2.20
C THR A 193 1.96 -7.89 3.70
N LYS A 194 2.58 -8.96 4.19
CA LYS A 194 2.85 -9.15 5.62
C LYS A 194 3.57 -7.95 6.25
N ASP A 195 4.52 -7.34 5.56
CA ASP A 195 5.40 -6.31 6.13
C ASP A 195 5.34 -4.96 5.38
N LYS A 196 4.51 -4.86 4.33
CA LYS A 196 4.47 -3.68 3.45
C LYS A 196 3.06 -3.29 3.00
N ILE A 197 2.82 -2.00 2.88
CA ILE A 197 1.71 -1.40 2.13
C ILE A 197 2.30 -0.55 1.02
N ILE A 198 1.87 -0.78 -0.21
CA ILE A 198 2.25 0.00 -1.40
C ILE A 198 0.97 0.49 -2.05
N TYR A 199 0.86 1.79 -2.25
CA TYR A 199 -0.23 2.40 -2.99
C TYR A 199 0.38 3.23 -4.10
N LYS A 200 0.20 2.76 -5.34
CA LYS A 200 0.88 3.34 -6.49
C LYS A 200 0.00 3.42 -7.71
N ARG A 201 0.29 4.39 -8.57
CA ARG A 201 -0.15 4.34 -9.96
C ARG A 201 0.75 3.34 -10.70
N THR A 202 0.17 2.56 -11.60
CA THR A 202 0.86 1.39 -12.15
C THR A 202 2.09 1.73 -13.00
N LEU A 203 2.12 2.94 -13.56
CA LEU A 203 3.31 3.51 -14.22
C LEU A 203 4.55 3.52 -13.31
N PHE A 204 4.36 3.63 -11.99
CA PHE A 204 5.43 3.76 -11.00
C PHE A 204 5.69 2.46 -10.20
N LEU A 205 5.05 1.36 -10.58
CA LEU A 205 5.43 0.04 -10.07
C LEU A 205 6.79 -0.35 -10.65
N LEU A 206 7.70 -0.83 -9.79
CA LEU A 206 9.06 -1.19 -10.17
C LEU A 206 9.41 -2.59 -9.67
N GLY A 207 10.34 -3.25 -10.38
CA GLY A 207 10.90 -4.54 -9.97
C GLY A 207 9.84 -5.58 -9.62
N ALA A 208 9.93 -6.12 -8.40
CA ALA A 208 9.06 -7.19 -7.91
C ALA A 208 7.58 -6.77 -7.81
N GLU A 209 7.27 -5.50 -7.54
CA GLU A 209 5.88 -5.00 -7.46
C GLU A 209 5.20 -5.12 -8.84
N LYS A 210 5.90 -4.64 -9.88
CA LYS A 210 5.40 -4.66 -11.26
C LYS A 210 5.29 -6.09 -11.77
N GLU A 211 6.35 -6.88 -11.59
CA GLU A 211 6.36 -8.28 -12.01
C GLU A 211 5.20 -9.07 -11.39
N MET A 212 4.98 -8.90 -10.08
CA MET A 212 3.87 -9.56 -9.39
C MET A 212 2.51 -9.14 -9.94
N TYR A 213 2.31 -7.83 -10.15
CA TYR A 213 1.04 -7.32 -10.67
C TYR A 213 0.73 -7.83 -12.08
N GLU A 214 1.70 -7.78 -13.00
CA GLU A 214 1.51 -8.27 -14.38
C GLU A 214 1.25 -9.78 -14.42
N ASN A 215 1.96 -10.57 -13.58
CA ASN A 215 1.75 -12.02 -13.50
C ASN A 215 0.32 -12.36 -13.06
N PHE A 216 -0.28 -11.60 -12.15
CA PHE A 216 -1.68 -11.80 -11.77
C PHE A 216 -2.66 -11.40 -12.85
N LEU A 217 -2.42 -10.29 -13.54
CA LEU A 217 -3.26 -9.87 -14.66
C LEU A 217 -3.26 -10.91 -15.78
N GLU A 218 -2.10 -11.53 -16.06
CA GLU A 218 -2.02 -12.62 -17.04
C GLU A 218 -2.71 -13.89 -16.54
N LEU A 219 -2.53 -14.26 -15.26
CA LEU A 219 -3.17 -15.44 -14.66
C LEU A 219 -4.71 -15.38 -14.77
N PHE A 220 -5.29 -14.18 -14.60
CA PHE A 220 -6.73 -13.96 -14.62
C PHE A 220 -7.24 -13.20 -15.84
N LYS A 221 -6.48 -13.23 -16.95
CA LYS A 221 -6.77 -12.45 -18.15
C LYS A 221 -8.15 -12.72 -18.73
N ASP A 222 -8.61 -13.96 -18.66
CA ASP A 222 -9.90 -14.38 -19.22
C ASP A 222 -11.10 -14.00 -18.32
N GLU A 223 -10.85 -13.74 -17.02
CA GLU A 223 -11.90 -13.38 -16.06
C GLU A 223 -12.04 -11.87 -15.88
N ILE A 224 -10.93 -11.12 -15.99
CA ILE A 224 -10.93 -9.67 -15.92
C ILE A 224 -11.58 -9.11 -17.19
N PRO A 225 -12.51 -8.13 -17.12
CA PRO A 225 -13.18 -7.59 -18.30
C PRO A 225 -12.20 -7.09 -19.35
N GLU A 226 -12.44 -7.38 -20.63
CA GLU A 226 -11.58 -6.93 -21.74
C GLU A 226 -11.41 -5.40 -21.73
N GLU A 227 -12.48 -4.67 -21.41
CA GLU A 227 -12.51 -3.20 -21.35
C GLU A 227 -11.56 -2.62 -20.31
N PHE A 228 -11.23 -3.39 -19.26
CA PHE A 228 -10.16 -3.03 -18.32
C PHE A 228 -8.82 -2.92 -19.06
N PHE A 229 -8.48 -3.93 -19.86
CA PHE A 229 -7.23 -3.98 -20.63
C PHE A 229 -7.22 -2.94 -21.77
N GLU A 230 -8.34 -2.74 -22.47
CA GLU A 230 -8.48 -1.70 -23.49
C GLU A 230 -8.22 -0.30 -22.92
N LYS A 231 -8.77 0.00 -21.73
CA LYS A 231 -8.51 1.28 -21.05
C LYS A 231 -7.08 1.38 -20.55
N ARG A 232 -6.56 0.31 -19.94
CA ARG A 232 -5.18 0.25 -19.45
C ARG A 232 -4.15 0.57 -20.54
N ASN A 233 -4.33 0.00 -21.74
CA ASN A 233 -3.39 0.19 -22.84
C ASN A 233 -3.41 1.61 -23.41
N ARG A 234 -4.54 2.33 -23.34
CA ARG A 234 -4.62 3.76 -23.73
C ARG A 234 -3.74 4.70 -22.90
N TYR A 235 -3.28 4.26 -21.73
CA TYR A 235 -2.38 5.04 -20.87
C TYR A 235 -0.91 4.61 -20.99
N LYS A 236 -0.60 3.67 -21.90
CA LYS A 236 0.77 3.22 -22.20
C LYS A 236 1.39 3.93 -23.42
N ASP A 237 0.55 4.61 -24.21
CA ASP A 237 0.93 5.45 -25.35
C ASP A 237 1.00 6.93 -24.94
#